data_AF-A0A6M0CAW1-F1
#
_entry.id   AF-A0A6M0CAW1-F1
#
_cell.length_a   1.000
_cell.length_b   1.000
_cell.length_c   1.000
_cell.angle_alpha   90.00
_cell.angle_beta   90.00
_cell.angle_gamma   90.00
#
_symmetry.space_group_name_H-M   'P 1'
#
loop_
_entity.id
_entity.type
_entity.pdbx_description
1 polymer ?
#
loop_
_entity_poly.entity_id
_entity_poly.type
_entity_poly.pdbx_seq_one_letter_code
_entity_poly.pdbx_strand_id
1 'polypeptide(L)'
;MIGCLPQQTNAAAEQRKRWEHGHLQTSLSQIPRLLKAFAAKRKFELLAMALDFSIPPLSLLILVWLALFTMTAVSTVLDLIPPQVLWTVTVEGIIMLLAVGMSWLRFGREHVPAKALLGIPLYILWKIPLYFAFLVKPQVEWVRTARDASPEV
;
A
#
# COMPACT_ATOMS: atom_id res chain seq x y z
N MET A 1 -7.35 1.60 29.71
CA MET A 1 -8.46 1.07 28.91
C MET A 1 -7.85 0.60 27.59
N ILE A 2 -7.57 -0.70 27.47
CA ILE A 2 -6.91 -1.28 26.30
C ILE A 2 -7.96 -1.23 25.18
N GLY A 3 -7.64 -0.63 24.03
CA GLY A 3 -8.59 -0.52 22.92
C GLY A 3 -8.94 -1.91 22.41
N CYS A 4 -10.15 -2.40 22.71
CA CYS A 4 -10.67 -3.63 22.13
C CYS A 4 -10.85 -3.42 20.63
N LEU A 5 -10.19 -4.24 19.82
CA LEU A 5 -10.46 -4.33 18.39
C LEU A 5 -11.89 -4.88 18.21
N PRO A 6 -12.65 -4.39 17.21
CA PRO A 6 -14.00 -4.88 16.97
C PRO A 6 -13.98 -6.39 16.75
N GLN A 7 -14.76 -7.14 17.54
CA GLN A 7 -14.85 -8.61 17.44
C GLN A 7 -15.55 -9.07 16.16
N GLN A 8 -16.29 -8.17 15.50
CA GLN A 8 -16.96 -8.45 14.23
C GLN A 8 -16.02 -8.26 13.03
N THR A 9 -15.79 -9.33 12.28
CA THR A 9 -14.92 -9.38 11.09
C THR A 9 -15.30 -8.36 10.01
N ASN A 10 -16.59 -8.07 9.86
CA ASN A 10 -17.09 -7.07 8.90
C ASN A 10 -16.69 -5.64 9.28
N ALA A 11 -16.77 -5.29 10.57
CA ALA A 11 -16.36 -3.97 11.06
C ALA A 11 -14.85 -3.73 10.88
N ALA A 12 -14.03 -4.77 11.07
CA ALA A 12 -12.59 -4.68 10.84
C ALA A 12 -12.22 -4.46 9.36
N ALA A 13 -12.95 -5.10 8.44
CA ALA A 13 -12.75 -4.92 7.00
C ALA A 13 -13.13 -3.49 6.55
N GLU A 14 -14.23 -2.93 7.08
CA GLU A 14 -14.62 -1.55 6.81
C GLU A 14 -13.63 -0.53 7.37
N GLN A 15 -13.11 -0.73 8.59
CA GLN A 15 -12.04 0.11 9.14
C GLN A 15 -10.81 0.11 8.25
N ARG A 16 -10.37 -1.08 7.83
CA ARG A 16 -9.19 -1.24 6.98
C ARG A 16 -9.39 -0.54 5.63
N LYS A 17 -10.54 -0.70 5.00
CA LYS A 17 -10.90 0.02 3.77
C LYS A 17 -10.82 1.53 3.96
N ARG A 18 -11.36 2.05 5.06
CA ARG A 18 -11.32 3.49 5.37
C ARG A 18 -9.90 4.00 5.56
N TRP A 19 -9.04 3.26 6.26
CA TRP A 19 -7.65 3.64 6.48
C TRP A 19 -6.86 3.68 5.18
N GLU A 20 -7.04 2.67 4.32
CA GLU A 20 -6.35 2.62 3.03
C GLU A 20 -6.84 3.72 2.08
N HIS A 21 -8.16 3.92 1.98
CA HIS A 21 -8.72 4.98 1.14
C HIS A 21 -8.35 6.38 1.64
N GLY A 22 -8.38 6.59 2.97
CA GLY A 22 -8.00 7.87 3.58
C GLY A 22 -6.52 8.19 3.39
N HIS A 23 -5.63 7.20 3.50
CA HIS A 23 -4.21 7.36 3.20
C HIS A 23 -4.00 7.77 1.73
N LEU A 24 -4.60 7.04 0.78
CA LEU A 24 -4.48 7.36 -0.65
C LEU A 24 -5.01 8.76 -0.99
N GLN A 25 -6.16 9.14 -0.43
CA GLN A 25 -6.72 10.48 -0.62
C GLN A 25 -5.80 11.59 -0.05
N THR A 26 -5.20 11.34 1.11
CA THR A 26 -4.27 12.28 1.73
C THR A 26 -2.99 12.39 0.91
N SER A 27 -2.42 11.28 0.44
CA SER A 27 -1.25 11.29 -0.43
C SER A 27 -1.51 12.07 -1.72
N LEU A 28 -2.61 11.81 -2.43
CA LEU A 28 -2.96 12.49 -3.68
C LEU A 28 -3.15 14.01 -3.52
N SER A 29 -3.63 14.46 -2.36
CA SER A 29 -3.87 15.89 -2.10
C SER A 29 -2.65 16.61 -1.52
N GLN A 30 -1.89 15.98 -0.62
CA GLN A 30 -0.80 16.62 0.10
C GLN A 30 0.53 16.57 -0.65
N ILE A 31 0.85 15.48 -1.37
CA ILE A 31 2.09 15.38 -2.15
C ILE A 31 2.26 16.56 -3.13
N PRO A 32 1.29 16.90 -4.01
CA PRO A 32 1.47 18.02 -4.94
C PRO A 32 1.58 19.37 -4.21
N ARG A 33 0.92 19.52 -3.05
CA ARG A 33 1.01 20.74 -2.23
C ARG A 33 2.40 20.89 -1.62
N LEU A 34 2.97 19.80 -1.09
CA LEU A 34 4.32 19.77 -0.52
C LEU A 34 5.39 20.00 -1.59
N LEU A 35 5.24 19.39 -2.77
CA LEU A 35 6.16 19.62 -3.90
C LEU A 35 6.12 21.06 -4.41
N LYS A 36 4.93 21.66 -4.54
CA LYS A 36 4.80 23.10 -4.88
C LYS A 36 5.43 23.99 -3.82
N ALA A 37 5.23 23.68 -2.55
CA ALA A 37 5.84 24.42 -1.45
C ALA A 37 7.38 24.26 -1.40
N PHE A 38 7.89 23.08 -1.76
CA PHE A 38 9.33 22.86 -1.96
C PHE A 38 9.86 23.69 -3.12
N ALA A 39 9.19 23.71 -4.28
CA ALA A 39 9.63 24.53 -5.42
C ALA A 39 9.69 26.02 -5.08
N ALA A 40 8.73 26.52 -4.30
CA ALA A 40 8.69 27.93 -3.89
C ALA A 40 9.71 28.29 -2.80
N LYS A 41 9.90 27.42 -1.79
CA LYS A 41 10.70 27.73 -0.58
C LYS A 41 12.08 27.05 -0.54
N ARG A 42 12.33 26.09 -1.44
CA ARG A 42 13.52 25.23 -1.53
C ARG A 42 13.91 24.55 -0.21
N LYS A 43 12.92 24.26 0.64
CA LYS A 43 13.12 23.57 1.94
C LYS A 43 13.10 22.06 1.78
N PHE A 44 14.26 21.41 1.89
CA PHE A 44 14.39 19.96 1.73
C PHE A 44 13.53 19.14 2.70
N GLU A 45 13.17 19.67 3.86
CA GLU A 45 12.21 19.05 4.80
C GLU A 45 10.85 18.76 4.14
N LEU A 46 10.36 19.67 3.29
CA LEU A 46 9.09 19.49 2.59
C LEU A 46 9.19 18.42 1.51
N LEU A 47 10.36 18.31 0.87
CA LEU A 47 10.65 17.26 -0.10
C LEU A 47 10.72 15.89 0.60
N ALA A 48 11.42 15.80 1.75
CA ALA A 48 11.51 14.58 2.52
C ALA A 48 10.12 14.09 2.97
N MET A 49 9.27 14.99 3.46
CA MET A 49 7.90 14.66 3.84
C MET A 49 7.05 14.24 2.62
N ALA A 50 7.20 14.90 1.47
CA ALA A 50 6.51 14.50 0.25
C ALA A 50 6.91 13.10 -0.22
N LEU A 51 8.20 12.77 -0.15
CA LEU A 51 8.72 11.46 -0.51
C LEU A 51 8.22 10.37 0.44
N ASP A 52 8.21 10.63 1.75
CA ASP A 52 7.68 9.71 2.76
C ASP A 52 6.20 9.37 2.50
N PHE A 53 5.37 10.39 2.25
CA PHE A 53 3.96 10.20 1.89
C PHE A 53 3.73 9.56 0.51
N SER A 54 4.75 9.54 -0.35
CA SER A 54 4.67 8.96 -1.69
C SER A 54 4.83 7.45 -1.71
N ILE A 55 5.33 6.84 -0.62
CA ILE A 55 5.47 5.39 -0.51
C ILE A 55 4.07 4.80 -0.29
N PRO A 56 3.46 4.12 -1.29
CA PRO A 56 2.12 3.60 -1.14
C PRO A 56 2.11 2.39 -0.19
N PRO A 57 0.93 1.94 0.27
CA PRO A 57 0.81 0.68 1.00
C PRO A 57 1.52 -0.46 0.26
N LEU A 58 2.32 -1.27 0.96
CA LEU A 58 3.17 -2.29 0.34
C LEU A 58 2.42 -3.22 -0.64
N SER A 59 1.17 -3.58 -0.33
CA SER A 59 0.33 -4.37 -1.24
C SER A 59 0.03 -3.64 -2.55
N LEU A 60 -0.19 -2.33 -2.52
CA LEU A 60 -0.37 -1.51 -3.72
C LEU A 60 0.95 -1.37 -4.50
N LEU A 61 2.07 -1.18 -3.81
CA LEU A 61 3.40 -1.11 -4.45
C LEU A 61 3.69 -2.38 -5.26
N ILE A 62 3.48 -3.56 -4.66
CA ILE A 62 3.69 -4.85 -5.32
C ILE A 62 2.74 -5.02 -6.52
N LEU A 63 1.47 -4.61 -6.40
CA LEU A 63 0.50 -4.69 -7.51
C LEU A 63 0.90 -3.81 -8.69
N VAL A 64 1.32 -2.57 -8.43
CA VAL A 64 1.79 -1.64 -9.48
C VAL A 64 3.04 -2.21 -10.15
N TRP A 65 4.00 -2.68 -9.36
CA TRP A 65 5.21 -3.31 -9.90
C TRP A 65 4.89 -4.54 -10.76
N LEU A 66 3.97 -5.41 -10.32
CA LEU A 66 3.56 -6.59 -11.08
C LEU A 66 2.87 -6.22 -12.40
N ALA A 67 2.05 -5.18 -12.40
CA ALA A 67 1.43 -4.65 -13.62
C ALA A 67 2.50 -4.10 -14.59
N LEU A 68 3.46 -3.32 -14.09
CA LEU A 68 4.56 -2.79 -14.90
C LEU A 68 5.46 -3.90 -15.43
N PHE A 69 5.78 -4.89 -14.61
CA PHE A 69 6.57 -6.06 -15.01
C PHE A 69 5.87 -6.85 -16.12
N THR A 70 4.57 -7.12 -15.99
CA THR A 70 3.82 -7.85 -17.02
C THR A 70 3.71 -7.03 -18.32
N MET A 71 3.42 -5.74 -18.24
CA MET A 71 3.38 -4.83 -19.41
C MET A 71 4.74 -4.75 -20.12
N THR A 72 5.84 -4.62 -19.37
CA THR A 72 7.19 -4.56 -19.94
C THR A 72 7.64 -5.89 -20.51
N ALA A 73 7.33 -7.02 -19.85
CA ALA A 73 7.61 -8.35 -20.38
C ALA A 73 6.89 -8.59 -21.71
N VAL A 74 5.58 -8.30 -21.78
CA VAL A 74 4.81 -8.41 -23.03
C VAL A 74 5.38 -7.49 -24.11
N SER A 75 5.67 -6.23 -23.77
CA SER A 75 6.23 -5.27 -24.72
C SER A 75 7.62 -5.69 -25.23
N THR A 76 8.43 -6.36 -24.41
CA THR A 76 9.74 -6.89 -24.81
C THR A 76 9.59 -8.07 -25.76
N VAL A 77 8.65 -8.99 -25.52
CA VAL A 77 8.36 -10.12 -26.41
C VAL A 77 7.84 -9.66 -27.78
N LEU A 78 7.14 -8.52 -27.80
CA LEU A 78 6.64 -7.88 -29.03
C LEU A 78 7.66 -6.95 -29.70
N ASP A 79 8.91 -6.90 -29.22
CA ASP A 79 9.97 -5.99 -29.70
C ASP A 79 9.58 -4.49 -29.70
N LEU A 80 8.64 -4.09 -28.84
CA LEU A 80 8.18 -2.69 -28.72
C LEU A 80 9.13 -1.83 -27.87
N ILE A 81 9.89 -2.46 -26.98
CA ILE A 81 10.81 -1.79 -26.07
C ILE A 81 12.16 -2.52 -26.01
N PRO A 82 13.25 -1.83 -25.65
CA PRO A 82 14.54 -2.47 -25.46
C PRO A 82 14.49 -3.45 -24.28
N PRO A 83 15.13 -4.63 -24.37
CA PRO A 83 15.15 -5.62 -23.28
C PRO A 83 15.76 -5.07 -21.99
N GLN A 84 16.62 -4.05 -22.08
CA GLN A 84 17.21 -3.33 -20.94
C GLN A 84 16.13 -2.79 -19.98
N VAL A 85 14.97 -2.39 -20.50
CA VAL A 85 13.86 -1.92 -19.66
C VAL A 85 13.33 -3.05 -18.78
N LEU A 86 13.14 -4.25 -19.34
CA LEU A 86 12.74 -5.42 -18.56
C LEU A 86 13.78 -5.78 -17.48
N TRP A 87 15.08 -5.69 -17.80
CA TRP A 87 16.14 -5.87 -16.82
C TRP A 87 16.02 -4.89 -15.64
N THR A 88 15.80 -3.60 -15.92
CA THR A 88 15.67 -2.59 -14.85
C THR A 88 14.50 -2.88 -13.91
N VAL A 89 13.32 -3.20 -14.44
CA VAL A 89 12.13 -3.52 -13.64
C VAL A 89 12.33 -4.83 -12.85
N THR A 90 13.04 -5.80 -13.43
CA THR A 90 13.36 -7.06 -12.76
C THR A 90 14.30 -6.86 -11.57
N VAL A 91 15.37 -6.09 -11.76
CA VAL A 91 16.34 -5.77 -10.69
C VAL A 91 15.67 -4.99 -9.56
N GLU A 92 14.83 -4.01 -9.91
CA GLU A 92 14.00 -3.29 -8.93
C GLU A 92 13.16 -4.25 -8.08
N GLY A 93 12.48 -5.20 -8.73
CA GLY A 93 11.66 -6.20 -8.05
C GLY A 93 12.47 -7.08 -7.10
N ILE A 94 13.67 -7.52 -7.52
CA ILE A 94 14.57 -8.30 -6.67
C ILE A 94 14.99 -7.50 -5.43
N ILE A 95 15.41 -6.24 -5.62
CA ILE A 95 15.81 -5.37 -4.50
C ILE A 95 14.65 -5.17 -3.53
N MET A 96 13.43 -4.93 -4.04
CA MET A 96 12.23 -4.77 -3.22
C MET A 96 11.93 -6.05 -2.42
N LEU A 97 11.95 -7.23 -3.05
CA LEU A 97 11.73 -8.52 -2.39
C LEU A 97 12.78 -8.79 -1.31
N LEU A 98 14.05 -8.47 -1.59
CA LEU A 98 15.14 -8.58 -0.61
C LEU A 98 14.91 -7.65 0.57
N ALA A 99 14.54 -6.39 0.33
CA ALA A 99 14.28 -5.42 1.40
C ALA A 99 13.14 -5.87 2.32
N VAL A 100 12.03 -6.34 1.73
CA VAL A 100 10.88 -6.87 2.48
C VAL A 100 11.28 -8.15 3.22
N GLY A 101 11.99 -9.07 2.57
CA GLY A 101 12.46 -10.31 3.16
C GLY A 101 13.41 -10.10 4.34
N MET A 102 14.38 -9.19 4.20
CA MET A 102 15.32 -8.81 5.26
C MET A 102 14.59 -8.15 6.43
N SER A 103 13.64 -7.25 6.15
CA SER A 103 12.80 -6.62 7.19
C SER A 103 11.99 -7.66 7.96
N TRP A 104 11.38 -8.63 7.26
CA TRP A 104 10.66 -9.73 7.90
C TRP A 104 11.59 -10.62 8.73
N LEU A 105 12.76 -10.99 8.22
CA LEU A 105 13.74 -11.81 8.94
C LEU A 105 14.21 -11.15 10.23
N ARG A 106 14.38 -9.82 10.23
CA ARG A 106 14.90 -9.07 11.36
C ARG A 106 13.84 -8.69 12.39
N PHE A 107 12.66 -8.28 11.94
CA PHE A 107 11.62 -7.67 12.80
C PHE A 107 10.27 -8.37 12.75
N GLY A 108 9.98 -9.13 11.69
CA GLY A 108 8.64 -9.67 11.41
C GLY A 108 8.38 -11.08 11.95
N ARG A 109 9.42 -11.88 12.26
CA ARG A 109 9.27 -13.30 12.62
C ARG A 109 8.42 -13.56 13.87
N GLU A 110 8.43 -12.65 14.83
CA GLU A 110 7.64 -12.76 16.06
C GLU A 110 6.14 -12.53 15.82
N HIS A 111 5.79 -11.73 14.81
CA HIS A 111 4.41 -11.32 14.52
C HIS A 111 3.79 -12.10 13.36
N VAL A 112 4.61 -12.51 12.38
CA VAL A 112 4.16 -13.18 11.15
C VAL A 112 4.96 -14.48 10.97
N PRO A 113 4.39 -15.66 11.28
CA PRO A 113 5.07 -16.92 11.09
C PRO A 113 5.33 -17.20 9.62
N ALA A 114 6.40 -17.93 9.30
CA ALA A 114 6.80 -18.22 7.92
C ALA A 114 5.68 -18.85 7.08
N LYS A 115 4.83 -19.68 7.70
CA LYS A 115 3.65 -20.30 7.05
C LYS A 115 2.64 -19.27 6.56
N ALA A 116 2.49 -18.13 7.25
CA ALA A 116 1.59 -17.06 6.84
C ALA A 116 2.09 -16.34 5.57
N LEU A 117 3.40 -16.41 5.27
CA LEU A 117 3.96 -15.83 4.04
C LEU A 117 3.40 -16.51 2.77
N LEU A 118 3.06 -17.79 2.85
CA LEU A 118 2.44 -18.52 1.73
C LEU A 118 1.06 -17.97 1.36
N GLY A 119 0.39 -17.28 2.30
CA GLY A 119 -0.88 -16.60 2.05
C GLY A 119 -0.75 -15.22 1.40
N ILE A 120 0.47 -14.68 1.28
CA ILE A 120 0.71 -13.33 0.73
C ILE A 120 0.19 -13.18 -0.71
N PRO A 121 0.45 -14.12 -1.65
CA PRO A 121 -0.04 -13.98 -3.02
C PRO A 121 -1.58 -13.86 -3.07
N LEU A 122 -2.29 -14.73 -2.34
CA LEU A 122 -3.75 -14.70 -2.26
C LEU A 122 -4.26 -13.42 -1.58
N TYR A 123 -3.59 -12.97 -0.52
CA TYR A 123 -3.91 -11.73 0.18
C TYR A 123 -3.80 -10.49 -0.72
N ILE A 124 -2.74 -10.42 -1.53
CA ILE A 124 -2.53 -9.33 -2.49
C ILE A 124 -3.61 -9.34 -3.56
N LEU A 125 -3.96 -10.52 -4.10
CA LEU A 125 -5.05 -10.63 -5.07
C LEU A 125 -6.39 -10.18 -4.48
N TRP A 126 -6.67 -10.53 -3.23
CA TRP A 126 -7.90 -10.14 -2.56
C TRP A 126 -7.98 -8.63 -2.27
N LYS A 127 -6.85 -7.91 -2.28
CA LYS A 127 -6.80 -6.45 -2.19
C LYS A 127 -7.13 -5.74 -3.50
N ILE A 128 -7.10 -6.42 -4.64
CA ILE A 128 -7.36 -5.80 -5.96
C ILE A 128 -8.73 -5.09 -6.00
N PRO A 129 -9.86 -5.72 -5.60
CA PRO A 129 -11.16 -5.06 -5.60
C PRO A 129 -11.22 -3.84 -4.67
N LEU A 130 -10.43 -3.83 -3.60
CA LEU A 130 -10.36 -2.71 -2.66
C LEU A 130 -9.79 -1.46 -3.35
N TYR A 131 -8.66 -1.61 -4.05
CA TYR A 131 -8.01 -0.51 -4.77
C TYR A 131 -8.82 -0.07 -6.00
N PHE A 132 -9.46 -1.00 -6.72
CA PHE A 132 -10.41 -0.63 -7.77
C PHE A 132 -11.61 0.14 -7.21
N ALA A 133 -12.14 -0.27 -6.05
CA ALA A 133 -13.23 0.46 -5.40
C ALA A 133 -12.81 1.88 -5.00
N PHE A 134 -11.55 2.13 -4.65
CA PHE A 134 -11.05 3.49 -4.43
C PHE A 134 -11.13 4.36 -5.69
N LEU A 135 -10.81 3.81 -6.87
CA LEU A 135 -10.86 4.54 -8.15
C LEU A 135 -12.30 4.82 -8.62
N VAL A 136 -13.24 3.90 -8.39
CA VAL A 136 -14.62 4.00 -8.90
C VAL A 136 -15.57 4.63 -7.88
N LYS A 137 -15.43 4.29 -6.59
CA LYS A 137 -16.29 4.77 -5.48
C LYS A 137 -15.44 5.00 -4.22
N PRO A 138 -14.64 6.07 -4.18
CA PRO A 138 -13.88 6.41 -2.98
C PRO A 138 -14.82 6.50 -1.78
N GLN A 139 -14.37 5.99 -0.63
CA GLN A 139 -15.18 5.94 0.59
C GLN A 139 -15.08 7.31 1.25
N VAL A 140 -16.06 8.17 0.98
CA VAL A 140 -16.11 9.56 1.51
C VAL A 140 -17.01 9.63 2.75
N GLU A 141 -17.89 8.65 2.95
CA GLU A 141 -18.92 8.69 3.98
C GLU A 141 -18.34 8.37 5.37
N TRP A 142 -18.53 9.31 6.30
CA TRP A 142 -18.14 9.15 7.70
C TRP A 142 -19.16 8.27 8.41
N VAL A 143 -18.84 6.99 8.61
CA VAL A 143 -19.66 6.05 9.36
C VAL A 143 -19.10 5.90 10.78
N ARG A 144 -19.92 6.22 11.79
CA ARG A 144 -19.55 6.09 13.20
C ARG A 144 -19.35 4.61 13.53
N THR A 145 -18.19 4.27 14.11
CA THR A 145 -17.94 2.92 14.61
C THR A 145 -18.88 2.59 15.76
N ALA A 146 -19.69 1.53 15.61
CA ALA A 146 -20.43 0.96 16.72
C ALA A 146 -19.42 0.53 17.79
N ARG A 147 -19.64 0.96 19.04
CA ARG A 147 -18.90 0.47 20.20
C ARG A 147 -19.71 -0.67 20.79
N ASP A 148 -19.05 -1.75 21.19
CA ASP A 148 -19.71 -2.79 21.98
C ASP A 148 -20.28 -2.14 23.25
N ALA A 149 -21.51 -2.50 23.60
CA ALA A 149 -22.14 -2.01 24.82
C ALA A 149 -21.25 -2.37 26.01
N SER A 150 -20.90 -1.38 26.83
CA SER A 150 -20.23 -1.65 28.10
C SER A 150 -21.07 -2.65 28.88
N PRO A 151 -20.49 -3.73 29.44
CA PRO A 151 -21.24 -4.61 30.33
C PRO A 151 -21.78 -3.74 31.47
N GLU A 152 -23.10 -3.75 31.63
CA GLU A 152 -23.80 -3.05 32.71
C GLU A 152 -23.20 -3.51 34.05
N VAL A 153 -22.76 -2.53 34.85
CA VAL A 153 -22.23 -2.73 36.21
C VAL A 153 -23.38 -2.65 37.19
#